data_AF-A0AAN8FZB8-F1
#
_entry.id   AF-A0AAN8FZB8-F1
#
_cell.length_a   1.000
_cell.length_b   1.000
_cell.length_c   1.000
_cell.angle_alpha   90.00
_cell.angle_beta   90.00
_cell.angle_gamma   90.00
#
_symmetry.space_group_name_H-M   'P 1'
#
loop_
_entity.id
_entity.type
_entity.pdbx_description
1 polymer ?
#
loop_
_entity_poly.entity_id
_entity_poly.type
_entity_poly.pdbx_seq_one_letter_code
_entity_poly.pdbx_strand_id
1 'polypeptide(L)'
;MNDFSYGPESTFCFLKPYMDFVEFREIEDEEEKVAFTYVHIPNFINSETSWKGTMRVNETACALNKPSCLSSFLFITGFTTLSGYREMIPLVQGWRAISKKYPELGVYAYTERSDYVDQSAEFGAVIGQMLFSAVICMGIAFIVFIPDVVSIAAAMFSLLSVNLGVIGFLSLWGVNIDPVSVAALLMSIGFSVDISAHISYHYYLAKAPTPREKLEHAFLSVGWPAMQGVLSTCFGTLTLLIKPSHLGSIFVKERH
;
A
#
# COMPACT_ATOMS: atom_id res chain seq x y z
N MET A 1 7.35 20.30 -15.36
CA MET A 1 7.21 20.66 -13.93
C MET A 1 5.72 20.61 -13.67
N ASN A 2 5.30 19.69 -12.81
CA ASN A 2 4.05 18.92 -12.92
C ASN A 2 2.76 19.74 -12.76
N ASP A 3 1.73 19.42 -13.56
CA ASP A 3 0.36 19.98 -13.55
C ASP A 3 -0.40 19.88 -12.20
N PHE A 4 0.24 19.32 -11.17
CA PHE A 4 -0.38 19.01 -9.87
C PHE A 4 0.18 19.83 -8.70
N SER A 5 1.25 20.60 -8.89
CA SER A 5 1.82 21.46 -7.83
C SER A 5 1.38 22.90 -8.03
N TYR A 6 0.89 23.55 -6.97
CA TYR A 6 0.56 24.98 -6.97
C TYR A 6 1.78 25.89 -7.21
N GLY A 7 2.99 25.32 -7.34
CA GLY A 7 4.21 26.06 -7.64
C GLY A 7 4.81 26.74 -6.40
N PRO A 8 5.68 27.75 -6.60
CA PRO A 8 6.47 28.37 -5.53
C PRO A 8 5.59 29.06 -4.47
N GLU A 9 4.41 29.56 -4.84
CA GLU A 9 3.47 30.24 -3.93
C GLU A 9 2.84 29.31 -2.88
N SER A 10 2.87 27.99 -3.09
CA SER A 10 2.35 26.99 -2.15
C SER A 10 3.41 26.23 -1.38
N THR A 11 4.68 26.56 -1.62
CA THR A 11 5.80 25.84 -1.05
C THR A 11 6.25 26.55 0.22
N PHE A 12 5.91 25.96 1.35
CA PHE A 12 6.39 26.38 2.66
C PHE A 12 7.83 25.90 2.84
N CYS A 13 8.78 26.80 2.62
CA CYS A 13 10.22 26.58 2.75
C CYS A 13 10.84 27.74 3.52
N PHE A 14 11.77 27.43 4.43
CA PHE A 14 12.42 28.41 5.30
C PHE A 14 13.27 29.43 4.52
N LEU A 15 13.70 29.09 3.31
CA LEU A 15 14.68 29.88 2.56
C LEU A 15 14.19 31.29 2.24
N LYS A 16 12.93 31.47 1.82
CA LYS A 16 12.38 32.79 1.46
C LYS A 16 12.21 33.69 2.71
N PRO A 17 11.53 33.26 3.79
CA PRO A 17 11.46 34.02 5.04
C PRO A 17 12.83 34.29 5.67
N TYR A 18 13.77 33.35 5.53
CA TYR A 18 15.13 33.55 6.02
C TYR A 18 15.86 34.65 5.25
N MET A 19 15.79 34.64 3.91
CA MET A 19 16.40 35.71 3.11
C MET A 19 15.79 37.07 3.43
N ASP A 20 14.46 37.16 3.62
CA ASP A 20 13.78 38.39 4.05
C ASP A 20 14.28 38.86 5.44
N PHE A 21 14.57 37.93 6.36
CA PHE A 21 15.14 38.24 7.68
C PHE A 21 16.58 38.74 7.62
N VAL A 22 17.42 38.15 6.76
CA VAL A 22 18.80 38.61 6.58
C VAL A 22 18.81 39.96 5.88
N GLU A 23 17.98 40.15 4.86
CA GLU A 23 17.80 41.43 4.16
C GLU A 23 17.36 42.53 5.13
N PHE A 24 16.36 42.29 6.00
CA PHE A 24 15.95 43.27 7.01
C PHE A 24 17.07 43.63 8.01
N ARG A 25 17.99 42.71 8.29
CA ARG A 25 19.09 42.91 9.25
C ARG A 25 20.32 43.58 8.64
N GLU A 26 20.62 43.31 7.37
CA GLU A 26 21.82 43.81 6.68
C GLU A 26 21.57 45.14 5.93
N ILE A 27 20.31 45.53 5.68
CA ILE A 27 19.95 46.81 5.02
C ILE A 27 20.35 48.08 5.82
N GLU A 28 20.96 47.98 7.00
CA GLU A 28 21.55 49.17 7.64
C GLU A 28 22.78 49.73 6.89
N ASP A 29 23.48 48.92 6.08
CA ASP A 29 24.66 49.35 5.32
C ASP A 29 24.63 48.86 3.85
N GLU A 30 24.18 49.73 2.94
CA GLU A 30 24.30 49.69 1.46
C GLU A 30 23.38 48.73 0.65
N GLU A 31 22.92 49.23 -0.51
CA GLU A 31 22.00 48.61 -1.50
C GLU A 31 22.60 47.39 -2.25
N GLU A 32 23.31 46.50 -1.57
CA GLU A 32 23.89 45.29 -2.17
C GLU A 32 23.01 44.07 -1.92
N LYS A 33 22.87 43.19 -2.94
CA LYS A 33 22.10 41.94 -2.79
C LYS A 33 22.78 41.05 -1.75
N VAL A 34 22.16 40.95 -0.59
CA VAL A 34 22.62 40.14 0.54
C VAL A 34 22.86 38.68 0.13
N ALA A 35 24.08 38.20 0.36
CA ALA A 35 24.46 36.82 0.08
C ALA A 35 23.94 35.87 1.17
N PHE A 36 23.56 34.65 0.78
CA PHE A 36 23.12 33.63 1.74
C PHE A 36 24.26 33.27 2.71
N THR A 37 24.00 33.48 4.00
CA THR A 37 24.96 33.23 5.09
C THR A 37 24.35 32.29 6.13
N TYR A 38 25.12 31.36 6.72
CA TYR A 38 24.63 30.41 7.73
C TYR A 38 24.64 30.97 9.17
N VAL A 39 25.34 32.08 9.40
CA VAL A 39 25.58 32.69 10.73
C VAL A 39 24.29 33.14 11.41
N HIS A 40 23.31 33.62 10.65
CA HIS A 40 22.07 34.19 11.19
C HIS A 40 20.95 33.17 11.40
N ILE A 41 21.13 31.91 11.00
CA ILE A 41 20.12 30.85 11.13
C ILE A 41 19.69 30.62 12.59
N PRO A 42 20.60 30.56 13.60
CA PRO A 42 20.18 30.40 14.99
C PRO A 42 19.33 31.58 15.50
N ASN A 43 19.63 32.80 15.06
CA ASN A 43 18.86 33.99 15.43
C ASN A 43 17.47 33.97 14.79
N PHE A 44 17.38 33.55 13.53
CA PHE A 44 16.11 33.38 12.81
C PHE A 44 15.19 32.35 13.48
N ILE A 45 15.73 31.19 13.87
CA ILE A 45 14.95 30.15 14.57
C ILE A 45 14.45 30.63 15.94
N ASN A 46 15.22 31.49 16.61
CA ASN A 46 14.82 32.08 17.89
C ASN A 46 13.77 33.19 17.74
N SER A 47 13.81 33.98 16.65
CA SER A 47 12.76 34.98 16.37
C SER A 47 11.46 34.33 15.93
N GLU A 48 11.53 33.26 15.14
CA GLU A 48 10.37 32.62 14.53
C GLU A 48 10.31 31.14 14.93
N THR A 49 9.77 30.91 16.13
CA THR A 49 9.79 29.61 16.81
C THR A 49 9.10 28.48 16.02
N SER A 50 8.22 28.84 15.07
CA SER A 50 7.58 27.92 14.11
C SER A 50 8.59 27.05 13.34
N TRP A 51 9.77 27.60 13.01
CA TRP A 51 10.79 26.88 12.23
C TRP A 51 11.67 25.96 13.08
N LYS A 52 11.61 26.07 14.41
CA LYS A 52 12.38 25.22 15.31
C LYS A 52 12.02 23.74 15.18
N GLY A 53 10.79 23.43 14.79
CA GLY A 53 10.32 22.06 14.57
C GLY A 53 10.70 21.48 13.20
N THR A 54 10.99 22.33 12.21
CA THR A 54 11.22 21.92 10.82
C THR A 54 12.70 21.88 10.43
N MET A 55 13.60 22.44 11.24
CA MET A 55 15.03 22.52 10.95
C MET A 55 15.89 21.96 12.10
N ARG A 56 17.00 21.30 11.76
CA ARG A 56 18.04 20.85 12.69
C ARG A 56 19.34 21.57 12.38
N VAL A 57 19.85 22.30 13.37
CA VAL A 57 21.05 23.13 13.20
C VAL A 57 22.12 22.79 14.22
N ASN A 58 23.38 23.01 13.83
CA ASN A 58 24.55 22.92 14.70
C ASN A 58 25.15 24.31 14.89
N GLU A 59 24.88 24.91 16.05
CA GLU A 59 25.25 26.30 16.39
C GLU A 59 26.75 26.59 16.18
N THR A 60 27.62 25.64 16.52
CA THR A 60 29.08 25.80 16.37
C THR A 60 29.53 25.92 14.91
N ALA A 61 28.86 25.19 14.01
CA ALA A 61 29.12 25.25 12.58
C ALA A 61 28.46 26.48 11.93
N CYS A 62 27.34 26.94 12.47
CA CYS A 62 26.67 28.16 12.02
C CYS A 62 27.53 29.41 12.27
N ALA A 63 28.14 29.52 13.46
CA ALA A 63 29.05 30.62 13.79
C ALA A 63 30.27 30.69 12.85
N LEU A 64 30.71 29.56 12.30
CA LEU A 64 31.83 29.45 11.36
C LEU A 64 31.40 29.56 9.88
N ASN A 65 30.14 29.88 9.61
CA ASN A 65 29.56 29.95 8.27
C ASN A 65 29.79 28.68 7.42
N LYS A 66 29.75 27.49 8.04
CA LYS A 66 29.98 26.22 7.35
C LYS A 66 28.67 25.57 6.91
N PRO A 67 28.64 24.85 5.78
CA PRO A 67 27.44 24.16 5.31
C PRO A 67 26.94 23.08 6.28
N SER A 68 27.81 22.57 7.16
CA SER A 68 27.44 21.67 8.26
C SER A 68 26.59 22.32 9.36
N CYS A 69 26.30 23.63 9.27
CA CYS A 69 25.36 24.33 10.13
C CYS A 69 23.95 23.73 10.01
N LEU A 70 23.49 23.41 8.79
CA LEU A 70 22.16 22.87 8.55
C LEU A 70 22.24 21.35 8.33
N SER A 71 21.78 20.59 9.31
CA SER A 71 21.81 19.12 9.24
C SER A 71 20.61 18.55 8.49
N SER A 72 19.43 19.08 8.72
CA SER A 72 18.20 18.67 8.03
C SER A 72 17.15 19.76 8.09
N PHE A 73 16.30 19.81 7.08
CA PHE A 73 15.16 20.72 7.03
C PHE A 73 13.97 20.06 6.34
N LEU A 74 12.77 20.51 6.70
CA LEU A 74 11.52 20.11 6.07
C LEU A 74 11.04 21.25 5.18
N PHE A 75 10.61 20.93 3.96
CA PHE A 75 9.78 21.81 3.14
C PHE A 75 8.48 21.09 2.82
N ILE A 76 7.39 21.84 2.75
CA ILE A 76 6.05 21.31 2.49
C ILE A 76 5.53 22.04 1.25
N THR A 77 4.95 21.30 0.31
CA THR A 77 4.34 21.88 -0.89
C THR A 77 2.92 21.37 -1.04
N GLY A 78 2.00 22.27 -1.38
CA GLY A 78 0.60 21.95 -1.61
C GLY A 78 0.36 21.43 -3.03
N PHE A 79 -0.56 20.48 -3.16
CA PHE A 79 -1.00 19.95 -4.45
C PHE A 79 -2.42 20.41 -4.79
N THR A 80 -2.68 20.64 -6.08
CA THR A 80 -4.03 20.92 -6.60
C THR A 80 -4.80 19.61 -6.82
N THR A 81 -6.13 19.64 -6.65
CA THR A 81 -7.09 18.66 -7.22
C THR A 81 -7.01 17.19 -6.80
N LEU A 82 -6.22 16.78 -5.81
CA LEU A 82 -6.19 15.38 -5.36
C LEU A 82 -7.24 15.10 -4.28
N SER A 83 -8.46 14.75 -4.70
CA SER A 83 -9.49 14.25 -3.79
C SER A 83 -9.42 12.73 -3.60
N GLY A 84 -8.87 11.98 -4.56
CA GLY A 84 -8.88 10.51 -4.59
C GLY A 84 -7.51 9.84 -4.35
N TYR A 85 -7.52 8.66 -3.73
CA TYR A 85 -6.32 7.86 -3.46
C TYR A 85 -5.59 7.43 -4.74
N ARG A 86 -6.33 7.21 -5.83
CA ARG A 86 -5.81 6.73 -7.12
C ARG A 86 -4.84 7.71 -7.79
N GLU A 87 -5.12 9.00 -7.69
CA GLU A 87 -4.31 10.06 -8.29
C GLU A 87 -3.03 10.34 -7.49
N MET A 88 -3.03 10.00 -6.19
CA MET A 88 -1.90 10.18 -5.29
C MET A 88 -0.76 9.19 -5.54
N ILE A 89 -1.08 7.97 -6.00
CA ILE A 89 -0.07 6.93 -6.30
C ILE A 89 0.98 7.42 -7.32
N PRO A 90 0.61 7.84 -8.55
CA PRO A 90 1.59 8.29 -9.54
C PRO A 90 2.30 9.58 -9.11
N LEU A 91 1.64 10.43 -8.32
CA LEU A 91 2.23 11.65 -7.77
C LEU A 91 3.40 11.32 -6.83
N VAL A 92 3.15 10.51 -5.80
CA VAL A 92 4.18 10.12 -4.81
C VAL A 92 5.33 9.38 -5.49
N GLN A 93 5.03 8.52 -6.47
CA GLN A 93 6.06 7.86 -7.28
C GLN A 93 6.90 8.86 -8.07
N GLY A 94 6.28 9.88 -8.68
CA GLY A 94 6.99 10.95 -9.38
C GLY A 94 7.92 11.74 -8.45
N TRP A 95 7.45 12.09 -7.24
CA TRP A 95 8.28 12.77 -6.24
C TRP A 95 9.45 11.90 -5.78
N ARG A 96 9.24 10.60 -5.58
CA ARG A 96 10.32 9.66 -5.26
C ARG A 96 11.33 9.53 -6.39
N ALA A 97 10.91 9.60 -7.65
CA ALA A 97 11.82 9.63 -8.79
C ALA A 97 12.68 10.91 -8.81
N ILE A 98 12.10 12.05 -8.44
CA ILE A 98 12.84 13.31 -8.27
C ILE A 98 13.82 13.21 -7.10
N SER A 99 13.39 12.69 -5.95
CA SER A 99 14.25 12.46 -4.79
C SER A 99 15.44 11.55 -5.13
N LYS A 100 15.22 10.49 -5.92
CA LYS A 100 16.30 9.60 -6.39
C LYS A 100 17.31 10.27 -7.32
N LYS A 101 16.98 11.40 -7.94
CA LYS A 101 17.91 12.14 -8.81
C LYS A 101 18.98 12.90 -8.02
N TYR A 102 18.71 13.20 -6.74
CA TYR A 102 19.59 13.96 -5.86
C TYR A 102 19.99 13.13 -4.62
N PRO A 103 20.70 12.00 -4.78
CA PRO A 103 21.08 11.13 -3.67
C PRO A 103 22.01 11.83 -2.65
N GLU A 104 22.78 12.82 -3.09
CA GLU A 104 23.70 13.62 -2.26
C GLU A 104 23.00 14.47 -1.20
N LEU A 105 21.73 14.81 -1.42
CA LEU A 105 20.91 15.59 -0.49
C LEU A 105 20.08 14.71 0.47
N GLY A 106 20.02 13.40 0.25
CA GLY A 106 19.25 12.48 1.11
C GLY A 106 17.76 12.82 1.21
N VAL A 107 17.16 13.38 0.15
CA VAL A 107 15.77 13.86 0.18
C VAL A 107 14.80 12.70 0.24
N TYR A 108 13.83 12.78 1.16
CA TYR A 108 12.73 11.81 1.26
C TYR A 108 11.39 12.50 1.04
N ALA A 109 10.62 12.00 0.06
CA ALA A 109 9.26 12.46 -0.20
C ALA A 109 8.29 11.71 0.74
N TYR A 110 7.68 12.45 1.67
CA TYR A 110 6.71 11.93 2.62
C TYR A 110 5.36 12.64 2.48
N THR A 111 4.28 11.87 2.58
CA THR A 111 2.92 12.38 2.77
C THR A 111 2.23 11.55 3.86
N GLU A 112 1.23 12.11 4.53
CA GLU A 112 0.46 11.42 5.59
C GLU A 112 -0.10 10.07 5.14
N ARG A 113 -0.36 9.92 3.83
CA ARG A 113 -0.92 8.71 3.23
C ARG A 113 0.11 7.87 2.46
N SER A 114 1.41 8.08 2.70
CA SER A 114 2.49 7.33 2.04
C SER A 114 2.37 5.82 2.27
N ASP A 115 1.94 5.41 3.46
CA ASP A 115 1.76 4.00 3.82
C ASP A 115 0.80 3.26 2.89
N TYR A 116 -0.30 3.91 2.50
CA TYR A 116 -1.26 3.32 1.55
C TYR A 116 -0.65 3.16 0.16
N VAL A 117 0.11 4.17 -0.31
CA VAL A 117 0.78 4.11 -1.61
C VAL A 117 1.81 2.99 -1.62
N ASP A 118 2.57 2.83 -0.55
CA ASP A 118 3.55 1.75 -0.40
C ASP A 118 2.90 0.38 -0.39
N GLN A 119 1.81 0.20 0.35
CA GLN A 119 1.06 -1.04 0.34
C GLN A 119 0.46 -1.35 -1.04
N SER A 120 -0.08 -0.33 -1.72
CA SER A 120 -0.70 -0.49 -3.04
C SER A 120 0.28 -0.96 -4.11
N ALA A 121 1.56 -0.58 -3.99
CA ALA A 121 2.61 -1.03 -4.90
C ALA A 121 2.90 -2.53 -4.75
N GLU A 122 2.69 -3.09 -3.55
CA GLU A 122 3.01 -4.48 -3.23
C GLU A 122 1.84 -5.45 -3.48
N PHE A 123 0.60 -4.97 -3.58
CA PHE A 123 -0.58 -5.84 -3.72
C PHE A 123 -0.48 -6.83 -4.88
N GLY A 124 0.03 -6.38 -6.04
CA GLY A 124 0.20 -7.25 -7.21
C GLY A 124 1.17 -8.40 -6.95
N ALA A 125 2.30 -8.11 -6.29
CA ALA A 125 3.30 -9.11 -5.94
C ALA A 125 2.75 -10.11 -4.92
N VAL A 126 2.07 -9.62 -3.88
CA VAL A 126 1.48 -10.45 -2.82
C VAL A 126 0.46 -11.43 -3.40
N ILE A 127 -0.46 -10.96 -4.26
CA ILE A 127 -1.46 -11.85 -4.89
C ILE A 127 -0.77 -12.94 -5.70
N GLY A 128 0.22 -12.58 -6.53
CA GLY A 128 0.98 -13.54 -7.34
C GLY A 128 1.73 -14.58 -6.50
N GLN A 129 2.41 -14.15 -5.44
CA GLN A 129 3.13 -15.04 -4.53
C GLN A 129 2.20 -16.00 -3.80
N MET A 130 1.04 -15.51 -3.33
CA MET A 130 0.04 -16.34 -2.66
C MET A 130 -0.53 -17.41 -3.59
N LEU A 131 -0.82 -17.06 -4.84
CA LEU A 131 -1.29 -18.02 -5.85
C LEU A 131 -0.24 -19.09 -6.15
N PHE A 132 1.02 -18.67 -6.33
CA PHE A 132 2.12 -19.60 -6.57
C PHE A 132 2.33 -20.55 -5.39
N SER A 133 2.32 -20.01 -4.17
CA SER A 133 2.41 -20.80 -2.94
C SER A 133 1.24 -21.78 -2.79
N ALA A 134 0.02 -21.35 -3.10
CA ALA A 134 -1.17 -22.19 -3.06
C ALA A 134 -1.07 -23.37 -4.04
N VAL A 135 -0.65 -23.11 -5.28
CA VAL A 135 -0.45 -24.14 -6.31
C VAL A 135 0.62 -25.15 -5.90
N ILE A 136 1.75 -24.70 -5.35
CA ILE A 136 2.81 -25.60 -4.88
C ILE A 136 2.34 -26.45 -3.72
N CYS A 137 1.79 -25.83 -2.68
CA CYS A 137 1.35 -26.53 -1.47
C CYS A 137 0.30 -27.60 -1.79
N MET A 138 -0.71 -27.23 -2.59
CA MET A 138 -1.75 -28.16 -3.02
C MET A 138 -1.22 -29.23 -3.98
N GLY A 139 -0.29 -28.88 -4.87
CA GLY A 139 0.37 -29.85 -5.73
C GLY A 139 1.09 -30.94 -4.93
N ILE A 140 1.83 -30.55 -3.89
CA ILE A 140 2.48 -31.50 -2.97
C ILE A 140 1.44 -32.36 -2.25
N ALA A 141 0.37 -31.74 -1.72
CA ALA A 141 -0.70 -32.48 -1.04
C ALA A 141 -1.35 -33.53 -1.96
N PHE A 142 -1.70 -33.17 -3.20
CA PHE A 142 -2.29 -34.13 -4.14
C PHE A 142 -1.33 -35.27 -4.51
N ILE A 143 -0.03 -35.00 -4.67
CA ILE A 143 0.98 -36.05 -4.92
C ILE A 143 1.07 -37.03 -3.75
N VAL A 144 0.96 -36.54 -2.51
CA VAL A 144 1.04 -37.39 -1.31
C VAL A 144 -0.22 -38.25 -1.13
N PHE A 145 -1.41 -37.71 -1.42
CA PHE A 145 -2.68 -38.37 -1.10
C PHE A 145 -3.32 -39.15 -2.26
N ILE A 146 -3.03 -38.81 -3.52
CA ILE A 146 -3.68 -39.41 -4.70
C ILE A 146 -2.69 -40.29 -5.47
N PRO A 147 -2.94 -41.61 -5.61
CA PRO A 147 -2.01 -42.53 -6.27
C PRO A 147 -2.09 -42.53 -7.81
N ASP A 148 -2.89 -41.65 -8.42
CA ASP A 148 -3.10 -41.57 -9.87
C ASP A 148 -2.78 -40.19 -10.46
N VAL A 149 -1.87 -40.18 -11.44
CA VAL A 149 -1.30 -38.96 -12.06
C VAL A 149 -2.35 -38.18 -12.87
N VAL A 150 -3.26 -38.89 -13.54
CA VAL A 150 -4.33 -38.24 -14.34
C VAL A 150 -5.29 -37.48 -13.42
N SER A 151 -5.65 -38.09 -12.30
CA SER A 151 -6.48 -37.47 -11.27
C SER A 151 -5.81 -36.25 -10.62
N ILE A 152 -4.49 -36.30 -10.36
CA ILE A 152 -3.72 -35.15 -9.86
C ILE A 152 -3.76 -34.00 -10.87
N ALA A 153 -3.51 -34.28 -12.14
CA ALA A 153 -3.49 -33.26 -13.19
C ALA A 153 -4.87 -32.58 -13.34
N ALA A 154 -5.95 -33.36 -13.30
CA ALA A 154 -7.31 -32.84 -13.34
C ALA A 154 -7.65 -31.97 -12.11
N ALA A 155 -7.23 -32.39 -10.91
CA ALA A 155 -7.43 -31.64 -9.67
C ALA A 155 -6.65 -30.31 -9.68
N MET A 156 -5.40 -30.32 -10.15
CA MET A 156 -4.58 -29.12 -10.29
C MET A 156 -5.15 -28.15 -11.33
N PHE A 157 -5.67 -28.66 -12.46
CA PHE A 157 -6.33 -27.83 -13.46
C PHE A 157 -7.60 -27.16 -12.90
N SER A 158 -8.42 -27.91 -12.16
CA SER A 158 -9.59 -27.36 -11.48
C SER A 158 -9.22 -26.27 -10.48
N LEU A 159 -8.17 -26.50 -9.67
CA LEU A 159 -7.67 -25.50 -8.71
C LEU A 159 -7.18 -24.22 -9.39
N LEU A 160 -6.40 -24.35 -10.47
CA LEU A 160 -5.96 -23.20 -11.27
C LEU A 160 -7.15 -22.46 -11.86
N SER A 161 -8.15 -23.18 -12.38
CA SER A 161 -9.36 -22.60 -12.95
C SER A 161 -10.16 -21.79 -11.93
N VAL A 162 -10.32 -22.29 -10.70
CA VAL A 162 -11.04 -21.56 -9.64
C VAL A 162 -10.29 -20.29 -9.26
N ASN A 163 -8.98 -20.37 -9.04
CA ASN A 163 -8.16 -19.21 -8.69
C ASN A 163 -8.15 -18.14 -9.80
N LEU A 164 -7.97 -18.55 -11.06
CA LEU A 164 -8.07 -17.65 -12.21
C LEU A 164 -9.48 -17.07 -12.36
N GLY A 165 -10.52 -17.85 -12.06
CA GLY A 165 -11.90 -17.41 -12.05
C GLY A 165 -12.16 -16.28 -11.05
N VAL A 166 -11.65 -16.40 -9.82
CA VAL A 166 -11.79 -15.36 -8.79
C VAL A 166 -11.11 -14.06 -9.21
N ILE A 167 -9.87 -14.14 -9.70
CA ILE A 167 -9.12 -12.96 -10.18
C ILE A 167 -9.80 -12.35 -11.41
N GLY A 168 -10.25 -13.20 -12.35
CA GLY A 168 -10.96 -12.76 -13.55
C GLY A 168 -12.28 -12.08 -13.22
N PHE A 169 -13.00 -12.58 -12.22
CA PHE A 169 -14.24 -11.97 -11.75
C PHE A 169 -14.01 -10.61 -11.10
N LEU A 170 -12.97 -10.46 -10.29
CA LEU A 170 -12.55 -9.17 -9.74
C LEU A 170 -12.17 -8.18 -10.83
N SER A 171 -11.47 -8.64 -11.86
CA SER A 171 -11.11 -7.83 -13.03
C SER A 171 -12.34 -7.42 -13.85
N LEU A 172 -13.32 -8.31 -14.03
CA LEU A 172 -14.56 -8.04 -14.77
C LEU A 172 -15.50 -7.08 -14.02
N TRP A 173 -15.55 -7.20 -12.70
CA TRP A 173 -16.35 -6.31 -11.86
C TRP A 173 -15.69 -4.93 -11.69
N GLY A 174 -14.46 -4.73 -12.19
CA GLY A 174 -13.75 -3.46 -12.12
C GLY A 174 -13.58 -2.97 -10.68
N VAL A 175 -13.48 -3.89 -9.72
CA VAL A 175 -13.31 -3.55 -8.30
C VAL A 175 -11.89 -3.04 -8.11
N ASN A 176 -11.77 -1.87 -7.47
CA ASN A 176 -10.47 -1.32 -7.12
C ASN A 176 -9.75 -2.27 -6.13
N ILE A 177 -8.46 -2.48 -6.37
CA ILE A 177 -7.61 -3.33 -5.52
C ILE A 177 -7.23 -2.52 -4.28
N ASP A 178 -8.14 -2.47 -3.31
CA ASP A 178 -7.93 -1.87 -2.00
C ASP A 178 -7.39 -2.89 -0.98
N PRO A 179 -6.69 -2.47 0.09
CA PRO A 179 -6.16 -3.38 1.10
C PRO A 179 -7.24 -4.32 1.70
N VAL A 180 -8.47 -3.82 1.85
CA VAL A 180 -9.61 -4.62 2.32
C VAL A 180 -10.02 -5.68 1.30
N SER A 181 -10.03 -5.33 0.01
CA SER A 181 -10.36 -6.23 -1.10
C SER A 181 -9.28 -7.31 -1.27
N VAL A 182 -8.01 -6.93 -1.15
CA VAL A 182 -6.85 -7.85 -1.17
C VAL A 182 -6.93 -8.82 0.01
N ALA A 183 -7.27 -8.35 1.21
CA ALA A 183 -7.45 -9.21 2.37
C ALA A 183 -8.59 -10.23 2.16
N ALA A 184 -9.72 -9.78 1.61
CA ALA A 184 -10.84 -10.67 1.28
C ALA A 184 -10.47 -11.70 0.21
N LEU A 185 -9.71 -11.29 -0.82
CA LEU A 185 -9.18 -12.20 -1.84
C LEU A 185 -8.23 -13.25 -1.24
N LEU A 186 -7.29 -12.83 -0.40
CA LEU A 186 -6.38 -13.75 0.29
C LEU A 186 -7.13 -14.75 1.16
N MET A 187 -8.14 -14.29 1.90
CA MET A 187 -9.02 -15.17 2.69
C MET A 187 -9.75 -16.17 1.79
N SER A 188 -10.25 -15.74 0.63
CA SER A 188 -10.92 -16.62 -0.34
C SER A 188 -9.97 -17.67 -0.92
N ILE A 189 -8.74 -17.30 -1.25
CA ILE A 189 -7.72 -18.24 -1.75
C ILE A 189 -7.36 -19.24 -0.65
N GLY A 190 -7.15 -18.77 0.58
CA GLY A 190 -6.85 -19.63 1.73
C GLY A 190 -7.95 -20.65 2.00
N PHE A 191 -9.22 -20.20 1.98
CA PHE A 191 -10.38 -21.07 2.16
C PHE A 191 -10.52 -22.10 1.02
N SER A 192 -10.21 -21.71 -0.22
CA SER A 192 -10.20 -22.65 -1.35
C SER A 192 -9.14 -23.75 -1.19
N VAL A 193 -7.96 -23.41 -0.70
CA VAL A 193 -6.86 -24.35 -0.42
C VAL A 193 -7.24 -25.28 0.74
N ASP A 194 -7.82 -24.73 1.80
CA ASP A 194 -8.26 -25.47 2.98
C ASP A 194 -9.29 -26.56 2.64
N ILE A 195 -10.36 -26.19 1.92
CA ILE A 195 -11.37 -27.16 1.46
C ILE A 195 -10.72 -28.25 0.60
N SER A 196 -9.81 -27.86 -0.30
CA SER A 196 -9.16 -28.82 -1.21
C SER A 196 -8.28 -29.81 -0.44
N ALA A 197 -7.57 -29.36 0.60
CA ALA A 197 -6.78 -30.21 1.48
C ALA A 197 -7.68 -31.16 2.30
N HIS A 198 -8.77 -30.66 2.87
CA HIS A 198 -9.73 -31.48 3.61
C HIS A 198 -10.39 -32.55 2.72
N ILE A 199 -10.80 -32.20 1.50
CA ILE A 199 -11.35 -33.15 0.53
C ILE A 199 -10.31 -34.23 0.21
N SER A 200 -9.06 -33.85 -0.05
CA SER A 200 -7.98 -34.81 -0.36
C SER A 200 -7.73 -35.80 0.78
N TYR A 201 -7.71 -35.30 2.00
CA TYR A 201 -7.52 -36.10 3.19
C TYR A 201 -8.68 -37.09 3.42
N HIS A 202 -9.93 -36.61 3.34
CA HIS A 202 -11.10 -37.47 3.48
C HIS A 202 -11.27 -38.46 2.32
N TYR A 203 -10.85 -38.09 1.11
CA TYR A 203 -10.82 -38.98 -0.05
C TYR A 203 -9.84 -40.14 0.15
N TYR A 204 -8.67 -39.87 0.74
CA TYR A 204 -7.69 -40.90 1.09
C TYR A 204 -8.21 -41.84 2.20
N LEU A 205 -8.84 -41.28 3.24
CA LEU A 205 -9.37 -42.04 4.37
C LEU A 205 -10.60 -42.88 4.00
N ALA A 206 -11.35 -42.49 2.96
CA ALA A 206 -12.56 -43.17 2.52
C ALA A 206 -12.25 -44.59 2.00
N LYS A 207 -12.72 -45.60 2.73
CA LYS A 207 -12.67 -47.01 2.32
C LYS A 207 -13.89 -47.38 1.46
N ALA A 208 -14.11 -46.69 0.34
CA ALA A 208 -15.14 -47.05 -0.63
C ALA A 208 -14.54 -47.78 -1.86
N PRO A 209 -15.28 -48.68 -2.52
CA PRO A 209 -14.76 -49.50 -3.61
C PRO A 209 -14.52 -48.71 -4.91
N THR A 210 -15.30 -47.64 -5.17
CA THR A 210 -15.13 -46.82 -6.37
C THR A 210 -14.57 -45.43 -6.08
N PRO A 211 -13.76 -44.84 -6.99
CA PRO A 211 -13.28 -43.46 -6.85
C PRO A 211 -14.39 -42.42 -6.70
N ARG A 212 -15.55 -42.67 -7.34
CA ARG A 212 -16.72 -41.78 -7.27
C ARG A 212 -17.36 -41.78 -5.88
N GLU A 213 -17.59 -42.95 -5.29
CA GLU A 213 -18.16 -43.06 -3.94
C GLU A 213 -17.21 -42.49 -2.88
N LYS A 214 -15.89 -42.65 -3.04
CA LYS A 214 -14.91 -42.00 -2.17
C LYS A 214 -15.02 -40.48 -2.22
N LEU A 215 -15.14 -39.94 -3.43
CA LEU A 215 -15.27 -38.51 -3.66
C LEU A 215 -16.59 -37.97 -3.10
N GLU A 216 -17.70 -38.67 -3.34
CA GLU A 216 -19.02 -38.32 -2.81
C GLU A 216 -19.02 -38.31 -1.27
N HIS A 217 -18.45 -39.35 -0.65
CA HIS A 217 -18.33 -39.43 0.81
C HIS A 217 -17.47 -38.29 1.38
N ALA A 218 -16.36 -37.95 0.72
CA ALA A 218 -15.50 -36.83 1.11
C ALA A 218 -16.23 -35.49 0.98
N PHE A 219 -16.94 -35.26 -0.13
CA PHE A 219 -17.72 -34.03 -0.34
C PHE A 219 -18.88 -33.88 0.64
N LEU A 220 -19.61 -34.95 0.96
CA LEU A 220 -20.70 -34.88 1.93
C LEU A 220 -20.19 -34.61 3.35
N SER A 221 -19.01 -35.14 3.69
CA SER A 221 -18.38 -34.92 5.00
C SER A 221 -17.84 -33.50 5.18
N VAL A 222 -17.21 -32.93 4.14
CA VAL A 222 -16.54 -31.61 4.20
C VAL A 222 -17.45 -30.47 3.74
N GLY A 223 -18.37 -30.76 2.83
CA GLY A 223 -19.20 -29.76 2.14
C GLY A 223 -20.17 -29.04 3.06
N TRP A 224 -20.80 -29.75 4.01
CA TRP A 224 -21.72 -29.12 4.95
C TRP A 224 -21.03 -28.10 5.88
N PRO A 225 -19.92 -28.45 6.57
CA PRO A 225 -19.12 -27.47 7.31
C PRO A 225 -18.64 -26.30 6.44
N ALA A 226 -18.17 -26.57 5.23
CA ALA A 226 -17.69 -25.54 4.30
C ALA A 226 -18.80 -24.54 3.91
N MET A 227 -19.98 -25.04 3.55
CA MET A 227 -21.14 -24.20 3.21
C MET A 227 -21.58 -23.36 4.41
N GLN A 228 -21.60 -23.94 5.61
CA GLN A 228 -21.92 -23.19 6.83
C GLN A 228 -20.93 -22.03 7.04
N GLY A 229 -19.64 -22.28 6.82
CA GLY A 229 -18.58 -21.26 6.85
C GLY A 229 -18.87 -20.11 5.88
N VAL A 230 -19.05 -20.41 4.59
CA VAL A 230 -19.33 -19.41 3.55
C VAL A 230 -20.58 -18.61 3.86
N LEU A 231 -21.68 -19.28 4.25
CA LEU A 231 -22.94 -18.62 4.58
C LEU A 231 -22.75 -17.65 5.75
N SER A 232 -22.01 -18.05 6.79
CA SER A 232 -21.73 -17.19 7.94
C SER A 232 -20.96 -15.92 7.55
N THR A 233 -19.97 -16.04 6.64
CA THR A 233 -19.20 -14.91 6.11
C THR A 233 -20.08 -14.02 5.23
N CYS A 234 -20.96 -14.60 4.41
CA CYS A 234 -21.92 -13.84 3.62
C CYS A 234 -22.88 -13.05 4.51
N PHE A 235 -23.45 -13.67 5.56
CA PHE A 235 -24.30 -12.98 6.51
C PHE A 235 -23.52 -11.88 7.26
N GLY A 236 -22.28 -12.15 7.69
CA GLY A 236 -21.41 -11.16 8.30
C GLY A 236 -21.16 -9.94 7.40
N THR A 237 -20.80 -10.18 6.14
CA THR A 237 -20.58 -9.12 5.15
C THR A 237 -21.86 -8.35 4.86
N LEU A 238 -23.01 -9.03 4.78
CA LEU A 238 -24.31 -8.39 4.57
C LEU A 238 -24.69 -7.48 5.74
N THR A 239 -24.39 -7.88 6.99
CA THR A 239 -24.64 -7.02 8.16
C THR A 239 -23.78 -5.75 8.17
N LEU A 240 -22.54 -5.83 7.66
CA LEU A 240 -21.70 -4.65 7.47
C LEU A 240 -22.29 -3.68 6.44
N LEU A 241 -22.96 -4.20 5.42
CA LEU A 241 -23.63 -3.41 4.38
C LEU A 241 -24.88 -2.67 4.90
N ILE A 242 -25.55 -3.23 5.91
CA ILE A 242 -26.79 -2.68 6.49
C ILE A 242 -26.50 -1.54 7.47
N LYS A 243 -25.30 -1.48 8.06
CA LYS A 243 -24.95 -0.40 9.00
C LYS A 243 -24.55 0.87 8.22
N PRO A 244 -25.23 2.01 8.44
CA PRO A 244 -24.80 3.31 7.91
C PRO A 244 -23.60 3.79 8.73
N SER A 245 -22.46 3.13 8.56
CA SER A 245 -21.18 3.67 9.00
C SER A 245 -20.57 4.39 7.81
N HIS A 246 -19.95 5.55 8.05
CA HIS A 246 -19.36 6.42 7.04
C HIS A 246 -18.51 5.68 5.98
N LEU A 247 -17.93 4.52 6.32
CA LEU A 247 -17.18 3.62 5.43
C LEU A 247 -18.01 2.97 4.31
N GLY A 248 -19.26 2.53 4.57
CA GLY A 248 -20.11 1.93 3.55
C GLY A 248 -20.57 2.93 2.48
N SER A 249 -20.76 4.19 2.88
CA SER A 249 -21.08 5.26 1.93
C SER A 249 -19.87 5.66 1.08
N ILE A 250 -18.63 5.55 1.57
CA ILE A 250 -17.42 5.84 0.78
C ILE A 250 -17.20 4.74 -0.28
N PHE A 251 -17.42 3.46 0.06
CA PHE A 251 -17.32 2.34 -0.89
C PHE A 251 -18.41 2.36 -1.97
N VAL A 252 -19.60 2.89 -1.69
CA VAL A 252 -20.68 3.02 -2.69
C VAL A 252 -20.59 4.34 -3.47
N LYS A 253 -20.03 5.41 -2.88
CA LYS A 253 -19.99 6.75 -3.50
C LYS A 253 -18.79 7.00 -4.41
N GLU A 254 -17.74 6.16 -4.39
CA GLU A 254 -16.71 6.14 -5.45
C GLU A 254 -17.18 5.46 -6.76
N ARG A 255 -18.44 5.01 -6.82
CA ARG A 255 -19.08 4.51 -8.04
C ARG A 255 -19.90 5.59 -8.78
N HIS A 256 -19.36 6.81 -8.88
CA HIS A 256 -19.74 7.76 -9.92
C HIS A 256 -18.59 8.70 -10.27
#